data_AF-A0A6N8F9D7-F1
#
_entry.id   AF-A0A6N8F9D7-F1
#
_cell.length_a   1.000
_cell.length_b   1.000
_cell.length_c   1.000
_cell.angle_alpha   90.00
_cell.angle_beta   90.00
_cell.angle_gamma   90.00
#
_symmetry.space_group_name_H-M   'P 1'
#
loop_
_entity.id
_entity.type
_entity.pdbx_description
1 polymer ?
#
loop_
_entity_poly.entity_id
_entity_poly.type
_entity_poly.pdbx_seq_one_letter_code
_entity_poly.pdbx_strand_id
1 'polypeptide(L)'
;MLNRLKTILSKASWYTLACIIVLLLAGPEIMVGMEVMALVEALGASTFVLMYLSGLKLFCSKLWNKFKSFESYSTFYVPPLSTLKEMPSLVIHAVPERTAVISFLAFITVGMSGLYFNLLIGL
;
A
#
# COMPACT_ATOMS: atom_id res chain seq x y z
N MET A 1 32.00 11.66 -41.14
CA MET A 1 30.91 10.67 -41.34
C MET A 1 30.74 9.71 -40.16
N LEU A 2 31.82 9.07 -39.69
CA LEU A 2 31.78 8.07 -38.62
C LEU A 2 31.17 8.57 -37.29
N ASN A 3 31.47 9.80 -36.87
CA ASN A 3 30.86 10.40 -35.67
C ASN A 3 29.35 10.63 -35.78
N ARG A 4 28.82 10.94 -36.98
CA ARG A 4 27.37 11.05 -37.21
C ARG A 4 26.70 9.68 -37.18
N LEU A 5 27.35 8.65 -37.71
CA LEU A 5 26.87 7.27 -37.59
C LEU A 5 26.82 6.80 -36.13
N LYS A 6 27.85 7.12 -35.34
CA LYS A 6 27.92 6.74 -33.92
C LYS A 6 26.81 7.37 -33.07
N THR A 7 26.45 8.64 -33.33
CA THR A 7 25.35 9.31 -32.62
C THR A 7 23.97 8.82 -33.04
N ILE A 8 23.78 8.45 -34.31
CA ILE A 8 22.55 7.80 -34.78
C ILE A 8 22.42 6.41 -34.13
N LEU A 9 23.49 5.62 -34.10
CA LEU A 9 23.49 4.29 -33.48
C LEU A 9 23.19 4.35 -31.97
N SER A 10 23.80 5.31 -31.25
CA SER A 10 23.54 5.43 -29.81
C SER A 10 22.09 5.88 -29.54
N LYS A 11 21.54 6.78 -30.36
CA LYS A 11 20.13 7.16 -30.24
C LYS A 11 19.21 5.97 -30.53
N ALA A 12 19.51 5.18 -31.57
CA ALA A 12 18.74 3.99 -31.91
C ALA A 12 18.77 2.93 -30.79
N SER A 13 19.90 2.74 -30.11
CA SER A 13 19.98 1.83 -28.95
C SER A 13 19.13 2.32 -27.78
N TRP A 14 19.09 3.63 -27.52
CA TRP A 14 18.24 4.19 -26.46
C TRP A 14 16.74 4.03 -26.77
N TYR A 15 16.33 4.28 -28.02
CA TYR A 15 14.92 4.13 -28.42
C TYR A 15 14.46 2.67 -28.42
N THR A 16 15.32 1.73 -28.86
CA THR A 16 14.99 0.30 -28.82
C THR A 16 14.87 -0.22 -27.39
N LEU A 17 15.77 0.20 -26.49
CA LEU A 17 15.68 -0.13 -25.07
C LEU A 17 14.37 0.40 -24.45
N ALA A 18 14.02 1.67 -24.72
CA ALA A 18 12.78 2.26 -24.24
C ALA A 18 11.54 1.50 -24.76
N CYS A 19 11.55 1.09 -26.01
CA CYS A 19 10.47 0.31 -26.62
C CYS A 19 10.30 -1.06 -25.96
N ILE A 20 11.41 -1.74 -25.64
CA ILE A 20 11.39 -3.03 -24.92
C ILE A 20 10.81 -2.87 -23.51
N ILE A 21 11.21 -1.82 -22.79
CA ILE A 21 10.70 -1.54 -21.44
C ILE A 21 9.19 -1.28 -21.48
N VAL A 22 8.72 -0.45 -22.42
CA VAL A 22 7.29 -0.17 -22.59
C VAL A 22 6.52 -1.44 -22.93
N LEU A 23 7.04 -2.29 -23.82
CA LEU A 23 6.37 -3.52 -24.22
C LEU A 23 6.30 -4.54 -23.08
N LEU A 24 7.37 -4.68 -22.29
CA LEU A 24 7.42 -5.56 -21.13
C LEU A 24 6.54 -5.08 -19.97
N LEU A 25 6.35 -3.77 -19.80
CA LEU A 25 5.49 -3.21 -18.76
C LEU A 25 4.01 -3.17 -19.19
N ALA A 26 3.73 -2.71 -20.40
CA ALA A 26 2.36 -2.55 -20.89
C ALA A 26 1.71 -3.89 -21.31
N GLY A 27 2.50 -4.86 -21.77
CA GLY A 27 1.98 -6.17 -22.18
C GLY A 27 1.20 -6.89 -21.08
N PRO A 28 1.79 -7.09 -19.87
CA PRO A 28 1.09 -7.68 -18.73
C PRO A 28 -0.16 -6.90 -18.31
N GLU A 29 -0.10 -5.56 -18.31
CA GLU A 29 -1.26 -4.72 -17.94
C GLU A 29 -2.43 -4.91 -18.90
N ILE A 30 -2.16 -4.97 -20.20
CA ILE A 30 -3.18 -5.22 -21.23
C ILE A 30 -3.76 -6.62 -21.09
N MET A 31 -2.92 -7.63 -20.84
CA MET A 31 -3.37 -9.02 -20.64
C MET A 31 -4.30 -9.12 -19.43
N VAL A 32 -3.90 -8.57 -18.29
CA VAL A 32 -4.72 -8.53 -17.07
C VAL A 32 -6.02 -7.75 -17.32
N GLY A 33 -5.97 -6.63 -18.06
CA GLY A 33 -7.16 -5.87 -18.43
C GLY A 33 -8.16 -6.68 -19.27
N MET A 34 -7.67 -7.47 -20.23
CA MET A 34 -8.51 -8.35 -21.04
C MET A 34 -9.12 -9.49 -20.23
N GLU A 35 -8.37 -10.10 -19.31
CA GLU A 35 -8.89 -11.15 -18.42
C GLU A 35 -10.00 -10.62 -17.50
N VAL A 36 -9.80 -9.43 -16.94
CA VAL A 36 -10.79 -8.76 -16.10
C VAL A 36 -12.05 -8.41 -16.91
N MET A 37 -11.89 -7.93 -18.14
CA MET A 37 -13.01 -7.64 -19.04
C MET A 37 -13.82 -8.90 -19.38
N ALA A 38 -13.12 -10.00 -19.70
CA ALA A 38 -13.77 -11.28 -19.98
C ALA A 38 -14.54 -11.81 -18.75
N LEU A 39 -14.03 -11.60 -17.54
CA LEU A 39 -14.72 -11.92 -16.29
C LEU A 39 -15.97 -11.05 -16.08
N VAL A 40 -15.90 -9.75 -16.38
CA VAL A 40 -17.06 -8.83 -16.32
C VAL A 40 -18.13 -9.27 -17.30
N GLU A 41 -17.75 -9.66 -18.52
CA GLU A 41 -18.68 -10.13 -19.55
C GLU A 41 -19.33 -11.47 -19.18
N ALA A 42 -18.55 -12.42 -18.66
CA ALA A 42 -19.04 -13.74 -18.28
C ALA A 42 -19.94 -13.74 -17.03
N LEU A 43 -19.61 -12.94 -16.02
CA LEU A 43 -20.35 -12.88 -14.75
C LEU A 43 -21.49 -11.85 -14.78
N GLY A 44 -21.35 -10.81 -15.61
CA GLY A 44 -22.17 -9.60 -15.59
C GLY A 44 -21.61 -8.52 -14.65
N ALA A 45 -21.90 -7.25 -14.96
CA ALA A 45 -21.33 -6.12 -14.23
C ALA A 45 -21.71 -6.09 -12.73
N SER A 46 -22.94 -6.46 -12.37
CA SER A 46 -23.43 -6.39 -10.99
C SER A 46 -22.78 -7.43 -10.07
N THR A 47 -22.61 -8.66 -10.55
CA THR A 47 -21.98 -9.76 -9.80
C THR A 47 -20.47 -9.54 -9.68
N PHE A 48 -19.83 -9.01 -10.72
CA PHE A 48 -18.42 -8.65 -10.71
C PHE A 48 -18.10 -7.60 -9.63
N VAL A 49 -18.91 -6.55 -9.53
CA VAL A 49 -18.76 -5.53 -8.48
C VAL A 49 -18.92 -6.13 -7.08
N LEU A 50 -19.92 -7.00 -6.88
CA LEU A 50 -20.12 -7.66 -5.59
C LEU A 50 -18.97 -8.61 -5.22
N MET A 51 -18.41 -9.33 -6.19
CA MET A 51 -17.23 -10.17 -6.00
C MET A 51 -16.03 -9.34 -5.52
N TYR A 52 -15.75 -8.22 -6.19
CA TYR A 52 -14.65 -7.33 -5.79
C TYR A 52 -14.85 -6.70 -4.41
N LEU A 53 -16.07 -6.22 -4.11
CA LEU A 53 -16.40 -5.68 -2.79
C LEU A 53 -16.28 -6.74 -1.69
N SER A 54 -16.69 -7.98 -1.97
CA SER A 54 -16.53 -9.11 -1.05
C SER A 54 -15.06 -9.45 -0.83
N GLY A 55 -14.25 -9.46 -1.90
CA GLY A 55 -12.80 -9.66 -1.82
C GLY A 55 -12.11 -8.58 -0.98
N LEU A 56 -12.43 -7.31 -1.20
CA LEU A 56 -11.96 -6.18 -0.40
C LEU A 56 -12.37 -6.31 1.07
N LYS A 57 -13.64 -6.65 1.33
CA LYS A 57 -14.14 -6.88 2.69
C LYS A 57 -13.38 -8.00 3.38
N LEU A 58 -13.13 -9.12 2.69
CA LEU A 58 -12.38 -10.24 3.24
C LEU A 58 -10.94 -9.84 3.55
N PHE A 59 -10.28 -9.12 2.64
CA PHE A 59 -8.93 -8.60 2.83
C PHE A 59 -8.83 -7.69 4.05
N CYS A 60 -9.74 -6.71 4.18
CA CYS A 60 -9.84 -5.85 5.35
C CYS A 60 -10.09 -6.66 6.62
N SER A 61 -10.96 -7.68 6.59
CA SER A 61 -11.22 -8.53 7.77
C SER A 61 -9.98 -9.34 8.19
N LYS A 62 -9.19 -9.86 7.23
CA LYS A 62 -7.96 -10.59 7.51
C LYS A 62 -6.91 -9.68 8.13
N LEU A 63 -6.75 -8.47 7.59
CA LEU A 63 -5.87 -7.45 8.17
C LEU A 63 -6.31 -7.09 9.59
N TRP A 64 -7.60 -6.85 9.79
CA TRP A 64 -8.16 -6.52 11.10
C TRP A 64 -7.97 -7.65 12.12
N ASN A 65 -8.21 -8.90 11.71
CA ASN A 65 -8.01 -10.06 12.59
C ASN A 65 -6.53 -10.27 12.93
N LYS A 66 -5.63 -10.04 11.97
CA LYS A 66 -4.18 -10.10 12.22
C LYS A 66 -3.72 -8.97 13.15
N PHE A 67 -4.28 -7.77 12.99
CA PHE A 67 -4.07 -6.65 13.91
C PHE A 67 -4.57 -6.95 15.31
N LYS A 68 -5.78 -7.49 15.44
CA LYS A 68 -6.34 -7.94 16.72
C LYS A 68 -5.49 -9.05 17.37
N SER A 69 -4.92 -9.96 16.58
CA SER A 69 -3.98 -10.97 17.08
C SER A 69 -2.67 -10.35 17.54
N PHE A 70 -2.19 -9.30 16.88
CA PHE A 70 -0.98 -8.58 17.28
C PHE A 70 -1.17 -7.83 18.62
N GLU A 71 -2.34 -7.22 18.79
CA GLU A 71 -2.79 -6.56 20.01
C GLU A 71 -3.44 -7.51 21.04
N SER A 72 -3.38 -8.83 20.84
CA SER A 72 -4.13 -9.80 21.69
C SER A 72 -3.72 -9.82 23.17
N TYR A 73 -2.50 -9.36 23.48
CA TYR A 73 -1.97 -9.24 24.83
C TYR A 73 -2.13 -7.83 25.42
N SER A 74 -2.69 -6.91 24.63
CA SER A 74 -3.07 -5.56 25.01
C SER A 74 -4.59 -5.55 25.17
N THR A 75 -5.13 -4.77 26.11
CA THR A 75 -6.58 -4.61 26.23
C THR A 75 -7.10 -3.76 25.08
N PHE A 76 -7.08 -4.27 23.85
CA PHE A 76 -7.70 -3.60 22.70
C PHE A 76 -9.20 -3.89 22.71
N TYR A 77 -9.95 -3.10 23.47
CA TYR A 77 -11.40 -3.17 23.55
C TYR A 77 -12.00 -1.92 22.91
N VAL A 78 -12.75 -2.09 21.82
CA VAL A 78 -13.53 -1.00 21.23
C VAL A 78 -14.93 -1.03 21.84
N PRO A 79 -15.24 -0.17 22.82
CA PRO A 79 -16.57 -0.13 23.44
C PRO A 79 -17.63 0.36 22.44
N PRO A 80 -18.89 -0.12 22.54
CA PRO A 80 -19.99 0.43 21.78
C PRO A 80 -20.30 1.87 22.21
N LEU A 81 -20.81 2.69 21.28
CA LEU A 81 -21.09 4.11 21.48
C LEU A 81 -22.02 4.41 22.66
N SER A 82 -22.96 3.50 22.98
CA SER A 82 -23.84 3.61 24.14
C SER A 82 -23.06 3.59 25.45
N THR A 83 -22.11 2.67 25.59
CA THR A 83 -21.26 2.53 26.78
C THR A 83 -20.24 3.66 26.90
N LEU A 84 -19.75 4.19 25.77
CA LEU A 84 -18.89 5.39 25.75
C LEU A 84 -19.59 6.64 26.29
N LYS A 85 -20.89 6.78 26.05
CA LYS A 85 -21.70 7.91 26.54
C LYS A 85 -21.88 7.88 28.06
N GLU A 86 -21.98 6.67 28.63
CA GLU A 86 -22.12 6.48 30.08
C GLU A 86 -20.77 6.58 30.80
N MET A 87 -19.68 6.11 30.16
CA MET A 87 -18.35 6.09 30.76
C MET A 87 -17.26 6.49 29.74
N PRO A 88 -16.96 7.80 29.61
CA PRO A 88 -16.01 8.29 28.61
C PRO A 88 -14.55 7.91 28.89
N SER A 89 -14.20 7.52 30.12
CA SER A 89 -12.84 7.06 30.44
C SER A 89 -12.47 5.73 29.77
N LEU A 90 -13.43 4.95 29.29
CA LEU A 90 -13.17 3.72 28.53
C LEU A 90 -12.43 3.96 27.21
N VAL A 91 -12.37 5.20 26.71
CA VAL A 91 -11.57 5.57 25.53
C VAL A 91 -10.09 5.20 25.71
N ILE A 92 -9.57 5.27 26.93
CA ILE A 92 -8.16 4.97 27.22
C ILE A 92 -7.86 3.49 26.99
N HIS A 93 -8.83 2.61 27.24
CA HIS A 93 -8.73 1.17 26.96
C HIS A 93 -9.02 0.80 25.50
N ALA A 94 -9.38 1.76 24.64
CA ALA A 94 -9.45 1.52 23.21
C ALA A 94 -8.09 1.74 22.51
N VAL A 95 -7.08 2.24 23.25
CA VAL A 95 -5.77 2.56 22.69
C VAL A 95 -4.93 1.28 22.55
N PRO A 96 -4.51 0.91 21.33
CA PRO A 96 -3.64 -0.24 21.13
C PRO A 96 -2.23 0.05 21.67
N GLU A 97 -1.89 -0.49 22.84
CA GLU A 97 -0.65 -0.20 23.56
C GLU A 97 0.60 -0.52 22.73
N ARG A 98 0.66 -1.69 22.06
CA ARG A 98 1.85 -2.09 21.29
C ARG A 98 2.02 -1.22 20.05
N THR A 99 0.93 -0.92 19.36
CA THR A 99 0.94 -0.03 18.20
C THR A 99 1.36 1.39 18.60
N ALA A 100 0.91 1.89 19.76
CA ALA A 100 1.30 3.20 20.28
C ALA A 100 2.79 3.27 20.66
N VAL A 101 3.33 2.22 21.28
CA VAL A 101 4.76 2.15 21.62
C VAL A 101 5.62 2.07 20.35
N ILE A 102 5.22 1.25 19.38
CA ILE A 102 5.94 1.13 18.10
C ILE A 102 5.91 2.44 17.33
N SER A 103 4.75 3.11 17.26
CA SER A 103 4.64 4.39 16.56
C SER A 103 5.49 5.47 17.22
N PHE A 104 5.54 5.50 18.56
CA PHE A 104 6.39 6.42 19.31
C PHE A 104 7.89 6.15 19.05
N LEU A 105 8.31 4.89 19.11
CA LEU A 105 9.70 4.52 18.81
C LEU A 105 10.06 4.84 17.35
N ALA A 106 9.17 4.54 16.40
CA ALA A 106 9.37 4.88 14.99
C ALA A 106 9.47 6.39 14.77
N PHE A 107 8.66 7.18 15.47
CA PHE A 107 8.74 8.63 15.40
C PHE A 107 10.09 9.16 15.90
N ILE A 108 10.59 8.64 17.03
CA ILE A 108 11.91 9.01 17.55
C ILE A 108 13.00 8.61 16.56
N THR A 109 12.99 7.39 16.03
CA THR A 109 14.05 6.94 15.12
C THR A 109 14.08 7.74 13.82
N VAL A 110 12.92 8.03 13.24
CA VAL A 110 12.82 8.87 12.02
C VAL A 110 13.26 10.29 12.33
N GLY A 111 12.77 10.89 13.42
CA GLY A 111 13.16 12.24 13.83
C GLY A 111 14.66 12.39 14.05
N MET A 112 15.27 11.44 14.78
CA MET A 112 16.72 11.41 14.99
C MET A 112 17.47 11.22 13.68
N SER A 113 17.03 10.31 12.81
CA SER A 113 17.67 10.10 11.52
C SER A 113 17.65 11.37 10.66
N GLY A 114 16.53 12.11 10.64
CA GLY A 114 16.42 13.39 9.94
C GLY A 114 17.36 14.45 10.50
N LEU A 115 17.50 14.53 11.82
CA LEU A 115 18.47 15.43 12.46
C LEU A 115 19.92 15.06 12.09
N TYR A 116 20.25 13.77 12.08
CA TYR A 116 21.57 13.31 11.64
C TYR A 116 21.83 13.60 10.17
N PHE A 117 20.83 13.44 9.29
CA PHE A 117 20.96 13.79 7.87
C PHE A 117 21.19 15.29 7.66
N ASN A 118 20.46 16.15 8.37
CA ASN A 118 20.68 17.61 8.30
C ASN A 118 22.09 17.98 8.78
N LEU A 119 22.53 17.42 9.91
CA LEU A 119 23.87 17.63 10.45
C LEU A 119 24.97 17.17 9.46
N LEU A 120 24.74 16.08 8.73
CA LEU A 120 25.71 15.52 7.77
C LEU A 120 25.76 16.29 6.45
N ILE A 121 24.64 16.88 6.02
CA ILE A 121 24.54 17.73 4.82
C ILE A 121 25.05 19.16 5.08
N GLY A 122 25.23 19.56 6.35
CA GLY A 122 25.86 20.82 6.73
C GLY A 122 24.93 22.04 6.60
N LEU A 123 23.64 21.83 6.84
CA LEU A 123 22.64 22.89 7.06
C LEU A 123 22.33 22.97 8.56
#